data_AF-A0A2U3BDL9-F1
#
_entry.id   AF-A0A2U3BDL9-F1
#
_cell.length_a   1.000
_cell.length_b   1.000
_cell.length_c   1.000
_cell.angle_alpha   90.00
_cell.angle_beta   90.00
_cell.angle_gamma   90.00
#
_symmetry.space_group_name_H-M   'P 1'
#
loop_
_entity.id
_entity.type
_entity.pdbx_description
1 polymer ?
#
loop_
_entity_poly.entity_id
_entity_poly.type
_entity_poly.pdbx_seq_one_letter_code
_entity_poly.pdbx_strand_id
1 'polypeptide(L)' 'MPNVYKIETFSGENAERIADTIRQAGSHSIIRGWAILTDHVFNTTDTKKIFPLVSRTTDDLTEDDIYVWMQSLALPKAA' A
#
# COMPACT_ATOMS: atom_id res chain seq x y z
N MET A 1 -3.81 15.46 -5.65
CA MET A 1 -2.89 14.41 -5.15
C MET A 1 -3.46 13.06 -5.56
N PRO A 2 -2.65 12.02 -5.81
CA PRO A 2 -3.15 10.66 -5.85
C PRO A 2 -3.93 10.39 -4.56
N ASN A 3 -5.02 9.62 -4.63
CA ASN A 3 -5.80 9.22 -3.45
C ASN A 3 -5.02 8.16 -2.67
N VAL A 4 -3.84 8.54 -2.16
CA VAL A 4 -2.98 7.68 -1.36
C VAL A 4 -3.63 7.46 0.00
N TYR A 5 -3.59 6.23 0.47
CA TYR A 5 -4.04 5.83 1.79
C TYR A 5 -3.12 4.74 2.34
N LYS A 6 -3.31 4.45 3.62
CA LYS A 6 -2.53 3.47 4.37
C LYS A 6 -3.38 2.26 4.73
N ILE A 7 -2.81 1.09 4.57
CA ILE A 7 -3.35 -0.19 5.02
C ILE A 7 -2.41 -0.68 6.12
N GLU A 8 -2.93 -0.86 7.32
CA GLU A 8 -2.19 -1.46 8.44
C GLU A 8 -2.52 -2.95 8.51
N THR A 9 -1.55 -3.75 8.94
CA THR A 9 -1.67 -5.20 9.09
C THR A 9 -1.17 -5.65 10.46
N PHE A 10 -1.27 -6.96 10.71
CA PHE A 10 -0.80 -7.58 11.95
C PHE A 10 0.66 -8.05 11.89
N SER A 11 1.32 -8.03 10.72
CA SER A 11 2.69 -8.52 10.54
C SER A 11 3.32 -8.04 9.24
N GLY A 12 4.66 -8.06 9.17
CA GLY A 12 5.39 -7.77 7.94
C GLY A 12 5.04 -8.73 6.79
N GLU A 13 4.83 -10.02 7.09
CA GLU A 13 4.42 -11.00 6.07
C GLU A 13 3.06 -10.66 5.44
N ASN A 14 2.10 -10.22 6.25
CA ASN A 14 0.81 -9.76 5.74
C ASN A 14 0.98 -8.50 4.88
N ALA A 15 1.87 -7.58 5.27
CA ALA A 15 2.15 -6.38 4.49
C ALA A 15 2.74 -6.72 3.10
N GLU A 16 3.68 -7.67 3.04
CA GLU A 16 4.23 -8.17 1.76
C GLU A 16 3.16 -8.81 0.88
N ARG A 17 2.32 -9.70 1.42
CA ARG A 17 1.24 -10.36 0.65
C ARG A 17 0.26 -9.36 0.04
N ILE A 18 -0.09 -8.31 0.79
CA ILE A 18 -0.96 -7.23 0.28
C ILE A 18 -0.22 -6.44 -0.80
N ALA A 19 1.02 -6.04 -0.55
CA ALA A 19 1.82 -5.28 -1.50
C ALA A 19 2.02 -6.05 -2.81
N ASP A 20 2.23 -7.36 -2.77
CA ASP A 20 2.34 -8.21 -3.95
C ASP A 20 1.04 -8.27 -4.74
N THR A 21 -0.11 -8.35 -4.06
CA THR A 21 -1.43 -8.28 -4.71
C THR A 21 -1.59 -6.95 -5.47
N ILE A 22 -1.22 -5.83 -4.84
CA ILE A 22 -1.26 -4.50 -5.45
C ILE A 22 -0.32 -4.40 -6.67
N ARG A 23 0.92 -4.89 -6.53
CA ARG A 23 1.94 -4.85 -7.60
C ARG A 23 1.55 -5.75 -8.78
N GLN A 24 0.96 -6.91 -8.53
CA GLN A 24 0.43 -7.81 -9.57
C GLN A 24 -0.71 -7.14 -10.37
N ALA A 25 -1.48 -6.26 -9.73
CA ALA A 25 -2.47 -5.42 -10.39
C ALA A 25 -1.85 -4.20 -11.12
N GLY A 26 -0.52 -4.10 -11.18
CA GLY A 26 0.22 -3.01 -11.84
C GLY A 26 0.19 -1.67 -11.10
N SER A 27 -0.32 -1.66 -9.86
CA SER A 27 -0.45 -0.44 -9.05
C SER A 27 0.76 -0.22 -8.15
N HIS A 28 0.90 1.01 -7.64
CA HIS A 28 2.05 1.39 -6.83
C HIS A 28 1.81 1.08 -5.34
N SER A 29 2.85 0.60 -4.66
CA SER A 29 2.80 0.33 -3.23
C SER A 29 4.16 0.48 -2.56
N ILE A 30 4.16 0.94 -1.31
CA ILE A 30 5.35 1.06 -0.45
C ILE A 30 5.05 0.39 0.87
N ILE A 31 5.97 -0.47 1.33
CA ILE A 31 5.86 -1.09 2.65
C ILE A 31 6.57 -0.21 3.68
N ARG A 32 5.91 -0.03 4.82
CA ARG A 32 6.30 0.82 5.95
C ARG A 32 6.11 0.04 7.24
N GLY A 33 7.05 -0.85 7.55
CA GLY A 33 6.92 -1.77 8.70
C GLY A 33 5.77 -2.75 8.47
N TRP A 34 4.71 -2.67 9.27
CA TRP A 34 3.50 -3.49 9.11
C TRP A 34 2.36 -2.75 8.40
N ALA A 35 2.69 -1.71 7.63
CA ALA A 35 1.74 -0.95 6.85
C ALA A 35 2.14 -0.86 5.38
N ILE A 36 1.16 -0.57 4.52
CA ILE A 36 1.33 -0.33 3.09
C ILE A 36 0.75 1.05 2.77
N LEU A 37 1.51 1.88 2.06
CA LEU A 37 0.99 3.07 1.38
C LEU A 37 0.67 2.71 -0.07
N THR A 38 -0.51 3.08 -0.54
CA THR A 38 -0.93 2.79 -1.92
C THR A 38 -2.01 3.76 -2.39
N ASP A 39 -2.13 3.93 -3.70
CA ASP A 39 -3.24 4.57 -4.40
C ASP A 39 -4.13 3.57 -5.15
N HIS A 40 -3.90 2.26 -4.92
CA HIS A 40 -4.62 1.19 -5.60
C HIS A 40 -6.12 1.20 -5.24
N VAL A 41 -6.97 1.07 -6.25
CA VAL A 41 -8.41 0.96 -6.06
C VAL A 41 -8.80 -0.52 -6.07
N PHE A 42 -9.04 -1.08 -4.89
CA PHE A 42 -9.41 -2.49 -4.74
C PHE A 42 -10.79 -2.78 -5.34
N ASN A 43 -10.88 -3.87 -6.11
CA ASN A 43 -12.15 -4.47 -6.48
C ASN A 43 -12.51 -5.64 -5.53
N THR A 44 -13.67 -6.25 -5.76
CA THR A 44 -14.18 -7.35 -4.93
C THR A 44 -13.25 -8.58 -4.92
N THR A 45 -12.59 -8.89 -6.04
CA THR A 45 -11.69 -10.04 -6.16
C THR A 45 -10.43 -9.83 -5.32
N ASP A 46 -9.84 -8.64 -5.39
CA ASP A 46 -8.65 -8.30 -4.61
C ASP A 46 -8.99 -8.24 -3.11
N THR A 47 -10.11 -7.60 -2.77
CA THR A 47 -10.58 -7.47 -1.39
C THR A 47 -10.76 -8.84 -0.73
N LYS A 48 -11.33 -9.84 -1.43
CA LYS A 48 -11.48 -11.20 -0.88
C LYS A 48 -10.14 -11.85 -0.48
N LYS A 49 -9.05 -11.52 -1.18
CA LYS A 49 -7.71 -12.06 -0.89
C LYS A 49 -7.07 -11.36 0.30
N ILE A 50 -7.23 -10.03 0.39
CA ILE A 50 -6.48 -9.22 1.34
C ILE A 50 -7.24 -8.91 2.62
N PHE A 51 -8.57 -8.92 2.62
CA PHE A 51 -9.39 -8.48 3.77
C PHE A 51 -9.02 -9.18 5.09
N PRO A 52 -8.75 -10.50 5.12
CA PRO A 52 -8.31 -11.17 6.37
C PRO A 52 -6.93 -10.72 6.90
N LEU A 53 -6.14 -10.03 6.07
CA LEU A 53 -4.78 -9.59 6.38
C LEU A 53 -4.74 -8.14 6.90
N VAL A 54 -5.83 -7.40 6.74
CA VAL A 54 -5.95 -5.98 7.09
C VAL A 54 -6.39 -5.82 8.54
N SER A 55 -5.68 -4.99 9.30
CA SER A 55 -6.10 -4.57 10.64
C SER A 55 -6.89 -3.26 10.59
N ARG A 56 -6.44 -2.31 9.77
CA ARG A 56 -7.06 -0.99 9.59
C ARG A 56 -6.74 -0.40 8.22
N THR A 57 -7.63 0.45 7.72
CA THR A 57 -7.35 1.36 6.61
C THR A 57 -7.52 2.80 7.08
N THR A 58 -6.71 3.73 6.57
CA THR A 58 -6.77 5.14 6.96
C THR A 58 -6.23 6.05 5.85
N ASP A 59 -6.90 7.17 5.63
CA ASP A 59 -6.45 8.29 4.81
C ASP A 59 -5.79 9.39 5.65
N ASP A 60 -5.84 9.27 6.98
CA ASP A 60 -5.03 10.07 7.91
C ASP A 60 -3.56 9.66 7.82
N LEU A 61 -2.82 10.38 6.97
CA LEU A 61 -1.40 10.15 6.70
C LEU A 61 -0.54 11.17 7.43
N THR A 62 0.56 10.70 8.01
CA THR A 62 1.56 11.58 8.61
C THR A 62 2.37 12.30 7.53
N GLU A 63 3.01 13.41 7.88
CA GLU A 63 3.92 14.12 6.96
C GLU A 63 5.02 13.20 6.42
N ASP A 64 5.53 12.30 7.26
CA ASP A 64 6.56 11.32 6.87
C ASP A 64 6.02 10.25 5.91
N ASP A 65 4.76 9.81 6.07
CA ASP A 65 4.11 8.91 5.11
C ASP A 65 4.01 9.58 3.73
N ILE A 66 3.57 10.85 3.70
CA ILE A 66 3.44 11.64 2.48
C ILE A 66 4.82 11.86 1.83
N TYR A 67 5.83 12.20 2.62
CA TYR A 67 7.19 12.42 2.13
C TYR A 67 7.76 11.18 1.44
N VAL A 68 7.66 10.02 2.09
CA VAL A 68 8.13 8.75 1.51
C VAL A 68 7.33 8.38 0.26
N TRP A 69 6.02 8.61 0.25
CA TRP A 69 5.20 8.41 -0.95
C TRP A 69 5.71 9.25 -2.13
N MET A 70 5.88 10.56 -1.93
CA MET A 70 6.35 11.46 -2.99
C MET A 70 7.74 11.08 -3.51
N GLN A 71 8.66 10.68 -2.62
CA GLN A 71 9.98 10.21 -3.04
C GLN A 71 9.90 8.95 -3.92
N SER A 72 9.04 8.01 -3.58
CA SER A 72 8.92 6.77 -4.34
C SER A 72 8.41 6.96 -5.77
N LEU A 73 7.64 8.03 -6.03
CA LEU A 73 7.14 8.39 -7.35
C LEU A 73 8.20 9.11 -8.20
N ALA A 74 9.18 9.74 -7.55
CA ALA A 74 10.25 10.47 -8.22
C ALA A 74 11.41 9.56 -8.69
N LEU A 75 11.48 8.33 -8.18
CA LEU A 75 12.53 7.38 -8.58
C LEU A 75 12.19 6.76 -9.94
N PRO A 76 13.10 6.79 -10.93
CA PRO A 76 12.89 6.08 -12.19
C PRO A 76 12.76 4.58 -11.90
N LYS A 77 11.75 3.93 -12.47
CA LYS A 77 11.64 2.46 -12.45
C LYS A 77 12.94 1.90 -13.03
N ALA A 78 13.68 1.12 -12.26
CA ALA A 78 14.86 0.42 -12.76
C ALA A 78 14.43 -0.41 -14.00
N ALA A 79 15.15 -0.19 -15.10
CA ALA A 79 14.90 -0.82 -16.40
C ALA A 79 15.20 -2.31 -16.39
#